data_AF-A0A350QXG8-F1
#
_entry.id   AF-A0A350QXG8-F1
#
_cell.length_a   1.000
_cell.length_b   1.000
_cell.length_c   1.000
_cell.angle_alpha   90.00
_cell.angle_beta   90.00
_cell.angle_gamma   90.00
#
_symmetry.space_group_name_H-M   'P 1'
#
loop_
_entity.id
_entity.type
_entity.pdbx_description
1 polymer ?
#
loop_
_entity_poly.entity_id
_entity_poly.type
_entity_poly.pdbx_seq_one_letter_code
_entity_poly.pdbx_strand_id
1 'polypeptide(L)'
;MIHYARILLVCVGLLKIIGFSAGWKWMEGIGSVLVASPLPIVFTEQKGVETFAHEFHLEYRDRDGKKMVLPITPALYGQFDAPYNYRNVIGAAISYGPVMPEKLWKPILHYSFVEPGEISSSMGLRTPLRSASVKLRTKTKGRDDSWELIIVPEDKDE
;
A
#
# COMPACT_ATOMS: atom_id res chain seq x y z
N MET A 1 39.57 15.56 -12.86
CA MET A 1 39.14 14.68 -11.75
C MET A 1 37.63 14.73 -11.50
N ILE A 2 37.04 15.90 -11.25
CA ILE A 2 35.59 16.06 -11.00
C ILE A 2 34.69 15.55 -12.15
N HIS A 3 35.13 15.68 -13.41
CA HIS A 3 34.39 15.20 -14.57
C HIS A 3 34.19 13.68 -14.57
N TYR A 4 35.26 12.90 -14.31
CA TYR A 4 35.18 11.44 -14.24
C TYR A 4 34.33 10.95 -13.07
N ALA A 5 34.38 11.64 -11.92
CA ALA A 5 33.53 11.32 -10.78
C ALA A 5 32.03 11.48 -11.10
N ARG A 6 31.65 12.51 -11.88
CA ARG A 6 30.27 12.72 -12.31
C ARG A 6 29.79 11.62 -13.25
N ILE A 7 30.61 11.24 -14.23
CA ILE A 7 30.29 10.14 -15.15
C ILE A 7 30.11 8.84 -14.37
N LEU A 8 31.01 8.55 -13.44
CA LEU A 8 30.93 7.36 -12.60
C LEU A 8 29.63 7.33 -11.78
N LEU A 9 29.24 8.46 -11.17
CA LEU A 9 27.98 8.56 -10.41
C LEU A 9 26.75 8.29 -11.27
N VAL A 10 26.72 8.82 -12.51
CA VAL A 10 25.62 8.56 -13.45
C VAL A 10 25.60 7.08 -13.84
N CYS A 11 26.75 6.49 -14.17
CA CYS A 11 26.85 5.06 -14.49
C CYS A 11 26.33 4.19 -13.34
N VAL A 12 26.73 4.51 -12.10
CA VAL A 12 26.27 3.80 -10.90
C VAL A 12 24.75 3.94 -10.70
N GLY A 13 24.19 5.14 -10.88
CA GLY A 13 22.74 5.37 -10.78
C GLY A 13 21.94 4.64 -11.86
N LEU A 14 22.53 4.37 -13.02
CA LEU A 14 21.88 3.65 -14.12
C LEU A 14 21.95 2.12 -13.99
N LEU A 15 22.85 1.56 -13.16
CA LEU A 15 23.02 0.10 -13.02
C LEU A 15 21.69 -0.61 -12.74
N LYS A 16 20.89 -0.06 -11.82
CA LYS A 16 19.61 -0.68 -11.43
C LYS A 16 18.60 -0.69 -12.58
N ILE A 17 18.50 0.42 -13.31
CA ILE A 17 17.58 0.55 -14.46
C ILE A 17 18.01 -0.38 -15.59
N ILE A 18 19.29 -0.36 -15.96
CA ILE A 18 19.81 -1.22 -17.04
C ILE A 18 19.65 -2.70 -16.63
N GLY A 19 19.93 -3.05 -15.38
CA GLY A 19 19.81 -4.41 -14.86
C GLY A 19 18.37 -4.90 -14.91
N PHE A 20 17.43 -4.06 -14.49
CA PHE A 20 16.01 -4.36 -14.57
C PHE A 20 15.52 -4.51 -16.01
N SER A 21 15.84 -3.56 -16.90
CA SER A 21 15.41 -3.59 -18.30
C SER A 21 16.00 -4.75 -19.10
N ALA A 22 17.23 -5.18 -18.77
CA ALA A 22 17.89 -6.31 -19.43
C ALA A 22 17.59 -7.67 -18.76
N GLY A 23 16.87 -7.69 -17.62
CA GLY A 23 16.62 -8.90 -16.84
C GLY A 23 17.85 -9.45 -16.09
N TRP A 24 18.90 -8.65 -15.90
CA TRP A 24 20.16 -9.04 -15.26
C TRP A 24 20.10 -8.85 -13.75
N LYS A 25 19.63 -9.90 -13.04
CA LYS A 25 19.45 -9.90 -11.58
C LYS A 25 20.70 -9.49 -10.78
N TRP A 26 21.89 -9.86 -11.23
CA TRP A 26 23.14 -9.53 -10.55
C TRP A 26 23.39 -8.01 -10.57
N MET A 27 23.13 -7.34 -11.70
CA MET A 27 23.35 -5.91 -11.88
C MET A 27 22.27 -5.09 -11.17
N GLU A 28 21.02 -5.56 -11.20
CA GLU A 28 19.92 -5.02 -10.38
C GLU A 28 20.26 -5.13 -8.88
N GLY A 29 20.85 -6.24 -8.46
CA GLY A 29 21.31 -6.48 -7.10
C GLY A 29 22.38 -5.48 -6.67
N ILE A 30 23.41 -5.26 -7.49
CA ILE A 30 24.45 -4.25 -7.24
C ILE A 30 23.81 -2.85 -7.12
N GLY A 31 22.96 -2.47 -8.08
CA GLY A 31 22.26 -1.18 -8.03
C GLY A 31 21.38 -1.02 -6.79
N SER A 32 20.76 -2.11 -6.30
CA SER A 32 19.92 -2.10 -5.10
C SER A 32 20.73 -1.95 -3.81
N VAL A 33 21.89 -2.62 -3.70
CA VAL A 33 22.80 -2.49 -2.54
C VAL A 33 23.39 -1.09 -2.45
N LEU A 34 23.72 -0.49 -3.60
CA LEU A 34 24.26 0.87 -3.64
C LEU A 34 23.21 1.93 -3.29
N VAL A 35 21.92 1.59 -3.35
CA VAL A 35 20.77 2.51 -3.14
C VAL A 35 20.82 3.74 -4.09
N ALA A 36 21.69 3.68 -5.10
CA ALA A 36 21.87 4.73 -6.07
C ALA A 36 20.70 4.68 -7.07
N SER A 37 19.81 5.67 -6.98
CA SER A 37 18.67 5.85 -7.88
C SER A 37 17.73 4.61 -7.95
N PRO A 38 16.87 4.40 -6.93
CA PRO A 38 15.90 3.31 -6.94
C PRO A 38 14.95 3.41 -8.15
N LEU A 39 14.48 2.27 -8.65
CA LEU A 39 13.50 2.20 -9.73
C LEU A 39 12.19 2.92 -9.33
N PRO A 40 11.72 3.92 -10.09
CA PRO A 40 10.49 4.65 -9.78
C PRO A 40 9.24 3.87 -10.26
N ILE A 41 9.10 2.60 -9.85
CA ILE A 41 8.01 1.70 -10.28
C ILE A 41 6.84 1.64 -9.29
N VAL A 42 6.80 2.58 -8.34
CA VAL A 42 5.80 2.58 -7.26
C VAL A 42 4.37 2.89 -7.75
N PHE A 43 4.21 3.48 -8.94
CA PHE A 43 2.90 3.76 -9.54
C PHE A 43 2.63 2.94 -10.81
N THR A 44 3.35 1.84 -11.00
CA THR A 44 3.15 0.95 -12.15
C THR A 44 2.43 -0.33 -11.74
N GLU A 45 2.09 -1.15 -12.73
CA GLU A 45 1.65 -2.51 -12.50
C GLU A 45 2.72 -3.31 -11.72
N GLN A 46 2.26 -4.06 -10.72
CA GLN A 46 3.06 -4.96 -9.90
C GLN A 46 2.37 -6.32 -9.90
N LYS A 47 3.03 -7.36 -10.43
CA LYS A 47 2.46 -8.72 -10.54
C LYS A 47 1.04 -8.75 -11.12
N GLY A 48 0.78 -7.96 -12.17
CA GLY A 48 -0.55 -7.89 -12.78
C GLY A 48 -1.56 -6.99 -12.06
N VAL A 49 -1.13 -6.14 -11.10
CA VAL A 49 -2.01 -5.24 -10.35
C VAL A 49 -1.48 -3.80 -10.40
N GLU A 50 -2.28 -2.87 -10.95
CA GLU A 50 -2.02 -1.43 -10.82
C GLU A 50 -2.44 -0.95 -9.42
N THR A 51 -1.53 -1.11 -8.46
CA THR A 51 -1.79 -0.99 -7.01
C THR A 51 -2.52 0.28 -6.55
N PHE A 52 -2.33 1.42 -7.23
CA PHE A 52 -2.99 2.68 -6.89
C PHE A 52 -4.23 2.99 -7.75
N ALA A 53 -4.54 2.18 -8.76
CA ALA A 53 -5.69 2.35 -9.65
C ALA A 53 -6.90 1.57 -9.13
N HIS A 54 -7.32 1.82 -7.89
CA HIS A 54 -8.42 1.10 -7.24
C HIS A 54 -9.44 2.04 -6.57
N GLU A 55 -10.66 1.55 -6.41
CA GLU A 55 -11.60 2.03 -5.39
C GLU A 55 -11.38 1.25 -4.11
N PHE A 56 -11.37 1.97 -2.99
CA PHE A 56 -11.12 1.41 -1.67
C PHE A 56 -12.36 1.60 -0.80
N HIS A 57 -12.87 0.51 -0.24
CA HIS A 57 -14.02 0.53 0.67
C HIS A 57 -13.66 -0.20 1.95
N LEU A 58 -13.75 0.48 3.09
CA LEU A 58 -13.67 -0.15 4.40
C LEU A 58 -15.06 -0.72 4.74
N GLU A 59 -15.16 -2.04 4.82
CA GLU A 59 -16.32 -2.72 5.38
C GLU A 59 -16.02 -3.08 6.83
N TYR A 60 -16.89 -2.69 7.76
CA TYR A 60 -16.65 -2.92 9.18
C TYR A 60 -17.94 -3.09 9.97
N ARG A 61 -17.85 -3.75 11.12
CA ARG A 61 -18.85 -3.65 12.19
C ARG A 61 -18.32 -2.77 13.31
N ASP A 62 -19.10 -1.77 13.69
CA ASP A 62 -18.74 -0.89 14.80
C ASP A 62 -18.86 -1.59 16.17
N ARG A 63 -18.53 -0.89 17.26
CA ARG A 63 -18.65 -1.44 18.62
C ARG A 63 -20.06 -1.94 18.99
N ASP A 64 -21.11 -1.42 18.34
CA ASP A 64 -22.51 -1.79 18.56
C ASP A 64 -22.94 -2.94 17.63
N GLY A 65 -22.03 -3.46 16.80
CA GLY A 65 -22.28 -4.55 15.85
C GLY A 65 -22.93 -4.08 14.54
N LYS A 66 -23.09 -2.77 14.33
CA LYS A 66 -23.71 -2.25 13.11
C LYS A 66 -22.75 -2.38 11.94
N LYS A 67 -23.18 -3.08 10.88
CA LYS A 67 -22.43 -3.19 9.62
C LYS A 67 -22.49 -1.87 8.85
N MET A 68 -21.33 -1.40 8.44
CA MET A 68 -21.13 -0.14 7.73
C MET A 68 -20.14 -0.34 6.57
N VAL A 69 -20.29 0.48 5.53
CA VAL A 69 -19.35 0.55 4.40
C VAL A 69 -18.93 2.00 4.23
N LEU A 70 -17.63 2.25 4.20
CA LEU A 70 -17.05 3.59 4.09
C LEU A 70 -16.10 3.66 2.89
N PRO A 71 -16.39 4.46 1.85
CA PRO A 71 -15.45 4.68 0.77
C PRO A 71 -14.24 5.48 1.25
N ILE A 72 -13.04 4.94 1.10
CA ILE A 72 -11.77 5.61 1.41
C ILE A 72 -11.41 6.50 0.21
N THR A 73 -11.92 7.73 0.22
CA THR A 73 -11.63 8.74 -0.82
C THR A 73 -10.40 9.57 -0.46
N PRO A 74 -9.75 10.24 -1.44
CA PRO A 74 -8.68 11.20 -1.14
C PRO A 74 -9.10 12.30 -0.17
N ALA A 75 -10.37 12.75 -0.23
CA ALA A 75 -10.90 13.76 0.67
C ALA A 75 -11.01 13.24 2.11
N LEU A 76 -11.48 12.01 2.30
CA LEU A 76 -11.53 11.37 3.62
C LEU A 76 -10.12 11.07 4.14
N TYR A 77 -9.26 10.49 3.31
CA TYR A 77 -7.89 10.17 3.68
C TYR A 77 -7.06 11.42 4.00
N GLY A 78 -7.36 12.56 3.36
CA GLY A 78 -6.73 13.84 3.63
C GLY A 78 -7.02 14.41 5.02
N GLN A 79 -8.10 13.99 5.68
CA GLN A 79 -8.47 14.42 7.04
C GLN A 79 -7.54 13.81 8.12
N PHE A 80 -6.87 12.71 7.80
CA PHE A 80 -5.97 12.04 8.72
C PHE A 80 -4.69 12.87 8.88
N ASP A 81 -4.59 13.67 9.94
CA ASP A 81 -3.44 14.54 10.19
C ASP A 81 -2.26 13.77 10.79
N ALA A 82 -1.45 13.16 9.93
CA ALA A 82 -0.26 12.42 10.33
C ALA A 82 0.97 12.71 9.44
N PRO A 83 2.20 12.38 9.88
CA PRO A 83 3.40 12.53 9.05
C PRO A 83 3.31 11.75 7.74
N TYR A 84 3.86 12.32 6.67
CA TYR A 84 3.84 11.73 5.32
C TYR A 84 4.28 10.26 5.27
N ASN A 85 5.38 9.93 5.95
CA ASN A 85 5.91 8.56 5.97
C ASN A 85 4.91 7.58 6.59
N TYR A 86 4.18 7.99 7.62
CA TYR A 86 3.16 7.14 8.24
C TYR A 86 1.99 6.90 7.27
N ARG A 87 1.48 7.97 6.65
CA ARG A 87 0.44 7.87 5.61
C ARG A 87 0.89 6.98 4.44
N ASN A 88 2.15 7.04 4.04
CA ASN A 88 2.65 6.21 2.95
C ASN A 88 2.74 4.73 3.29
N VAL A 89 3.12 4.39 4.52
CA VAL A 89 3.15 2.99 4.98
C VAL A 89 1.75 2.38 4.93
N ILE A 90 0.74 3.14 5.38
CA ILE A 90 -0.66 2.73 5.32
C ILE A 90 -1.13 2.62 3.87
N GLY A 91 -0.89 3.66 3.07
CA GLY A 91 -1.28 3.69 1.66
C GLY A 91 -0.68 2.54 0.87
N ALA A 92 0.59 2.20 1.13
CA ALA A 92 1.25 1.05 0.55
C ALA A 92 0.62 -0.27 1.03
N ALA A 93 0.36 -0.43 2.34
CA ALA A 93 -0.26 -1.64 2.87
C ALA A 93 -1.66 -1.92 2.28
N ILE A 94 -2.48 -0.87 2.10
CA ILE A 94 -3.79 -0.99 1.45
C ILE A 94 -3.60 -1.30 -0.04
N SER A 95 -2.88 -0.44 -0.77
CA SER A 95 -2.76 -0.48 -2.24
C SER A 95 -2.06 -1.73 -2.76
N TYR A 96 -1.02 -2.20 -2.06
CA TYR A 96 -0.25 -3.39 -2.43
C TYR A 96 -0.77 -4.68 -1.79
N GLY A 97 -1.77 -4.61 -0.91
CA GLY A 97 -2.34 -5.78 -0.23
C GLY A 97 -2.59 -6.99 -1.15
N PRO A 98 -3.16 -6.83 -2.36
CA PRO A 98 -3.38 -7.92 -3.31
C PRO A 98 -2.12 -8.70 -3.75
N VAL A 99 -0.94 -8.07 -3.71
CA VAL A 99 0.32 -8.61 -4.26
C VAL A 99 1.42 -8.78 -3.21
N MET A 100 1.14 -8.33 -1.99
CA MET A 100 2.02 -8.35 -0.83
C MET A 100 1.61 -9.48 0.14
N PRO A 101 2.57 -10.20 0.75
CA PRO A 101 2.26 -11.19 1.79
C PRO A 101 1.44 -10.60 2.95
N GLU A 102 0.43 -11.33 3.41
CA GLU A 102 -0.46 -10.94 4.52
C GLU A 102 0.28 -10.46 5.76
N LYS A 103 1.35 -11.18 6.14
CA LYS A 103 2.20 -10.84 7.30
C LYS A 103 2.81 -9.44 7.24
N LEU A 104 2.89 -8.81 6.07
CA LEU A 104 3.44 -7.45 5.92
C LEU A 104 2.35 -6.39 6.04
N TRP A 105 1.21 -6.56 5.38
CA TRP A 105 0.16 -5.54 5.38
C TRP A 105 -0.78 -5.65 6.57
N LYS A 106 -1.13 -6.85 7.03
CA LYS A 106 -2.17 -7.05 8.06
C LYS A 106 -1.86 -6.37 9.39
N PRO A 107 -0.63 -6.46 9.95
CA PRO A 107 -0.32 -5.74 11.18
C PRO A 107 -0.41 -4.22 11.03
N ILE A 108 -0.03 -3.69 9.86
CA ILE A 108 -0.12 -2.26 9.55
C ILE A 108 -1.59 -1.82 9.52
N LEU A 109 -2.44 -2.56 8.81
CA LEU A 109 -3.87 -2.24 8.74
C LEU A 109 -4.57 -2.43 10.08
N HIS A 110 -4.22 -3.46 10.84
CA HIS A 110 -4.73 -3.66 12.20
C HIS A 110 -4.37 -2.50 13.11
N TYR A 111 -3.10 -2.08 13.12
CA TYR A 111 -2.65 -0.92 13.88
C TYR A 111 -3.43 0.35 13.52
N SER A 112 -3.66 0.52 12.22
CA SER A 112 -4.28 1.72 11.67
C SER A 112 -5.79 1.81 11.91
N PHE A 113 -6.51 0.71 11.74
CA PHE A 113 -7.98 0.68 11.77
C PHE A 113 -8.58 0.12 13.06
N VAL A 114 -7.86 -0.74 13.79
CA VAL A 114 -8.44 -1.53 14.89
C VAL A 114 -7.86 -1.09 16.23
N GLU A 115 -6.55 -1.27 16.44
CA GLU A 115 -5.89 -0.98 17.70
C GLU A 115 -4.44 -0.52 17.46
N PRO A 116 -4.09 0.74 17.76
CA PRO A 116 -4.90 1.76 18.44
C PRO A 116 -6.05 2.34 17.58
N GLY A 117 -6.06 2.12 16.26
CA GLY A 117 -7.16 2.55 15.40
C GLY A 117 -7.20 4.07 15.15
N GLU A 118 -6.03 4.71 15.06
CA GLU A 118 -5.89 6.17 14.88
C GLU A 118 -6.61 6.66 13.61
N ILE A 119 -6.54 5.90 12.51
CA ILE A 119 -7.23 6.27 11.27
C ILE A 119 -8.74 6.20 11.47
N SER A 120 -9.24 5.09 11.99
CA SER A 120 -10.66 4.92 12.28
C SER A 120 -11.18 6.05 13.18
N SER A 121 -10.40 6.42 14.20
CA SER A 121 -10.74 7.51 15.11
C SER A 121 -10.75 8.87 14.38
N SER A 122 -9.76 9.15 13.52
CA SER A 122 -9.70 10.38 12.72
C SER A 122 -10.84 10.49 11.70
N MET A 123 -11.36 9.36 11.22
CA MET A 123 -12.51 9.28 10.32
C MET A 123 -13.86 9.34 11.08
N GLY A 124 -13.83 9.51 12.41
CA GLY A 124 -15.04 9.57 13.25
C GLY A 124 -15.74 8.23 13.45
N LEU A 125 -15.04 7.11 13.25
CA LEU A 125 -15.62 5.78 13.43
C LEU A 125 -15.76 5.41 14.90
N ARG A 126 -16.77 4.60 15.21
CA ARG A 126 -17.01 4.10 16.57
C ARG A 126 -16.17 2.85 16.81
N THR A 127 -14.93 3.06 17.25
CA THR A 127 -13.92 2.03 17.58
C THR A 127 -14.17 1.38 18.95
N PRO A 128 -13.56 0.23 19.33
CA PRO A 128 -12.86 -0.68 18.43
C PRO A 128 -13.86 -1.29 17.42
N LEU A 129 -13.37 -1.57 16.23
CA LEU A 129 -14.15 -2.25 15.20
C LEU A 129 -14.19 -3.75 15.53
N ARG A 130 -15.37 -4.36 15.54
CA ARG A 130 -15.52 -5.80 15.81
C ARG A 130 -15.02 -6.66 14.65
N SER A 131 -15.28 -6.18 13.44
CA SER A 131 -14.73 -6.73 12.20
C SER A 131 -14.33 -5.61 11.27
N ALA A 132 -13.34 -5.87 10.41
CA ALA A 132 -12.87 -4.89 9.44
C ALA A 132 -12.22 -5.60 8.25
N SER A 133 -12.63 -5.23 7.04
CA SER A 133 -11.96 -5.59 5.80
C SER A 133 -11.88 -4.38 4.86
N VAL A 134 -10.87 -4.35 4.01
CA VAL A 134 -10.78 -3.35 2.92
C VAL A 134 -11.03 -4.06 1.61
N LYS A 135 -12.09 -3.67 0.92
CA LYS A 135 -12.36 -4.11 -0.45
C LYS A 135 -11.73 -3.16 -1.46
N LEU A 136 -11.03 -3.76 -2.41
CA LEU A 136 -10.38 -3.09 -3.51
C LEU A 136 -11.07 -3.51 -4.80
N ARG A 137 -11.46 -2.54 -5.62
CA ARG A 137 -11.95 -2.81 -6.98
C ARG A 137 -11.10 -2.05 -7.99
N THR A 138 -10.63 -2.73 -9.02
CA THR A 138 -9.79 -2.08 -10.04
C THR A 138 -10.53 -1.03 -10.85
N LYS A 139 -9.82 0.06 -11.18
CA LYS A 139 -10.21 1.07 -12.19
C LYS A 139 -9.44 0.92 -13.50
N THR A 140 -8.53 -0.04 -13.59
CA THR A 140 -7.75 -0.29 -14.81
C THR A 140 -8.71 -0.61 -15.97
N LYS A 141 -8.57 0.11 -17.08
CA LYS A 141 -9.43 -0.06 -18.25
C LYS A 141 -9.38 -1.50 -18.76
N GLY A 142 -10.55 -2.11 -18.94
CA GLY A 142 -10.67 -3.48 -19.48
C GLY A 142 -10.50 -4.59 -18.44
N ARG A 143 -10.48 -4.25 -17.14
CA ARG A 143 -10.41 -5.21 -16.03
C ARG A 143 -11.57 -5.00 -15.06
N ASP A 144 -11.95 -6.04 -14.34
CA ASP A 144 -13.01 -6.00 -13.30
C ASP A 144 -12.61 -6.81 -12.05
N ASP A 145 -11.30 -6.88 -11.79
CA ASP A 145 -10.76 -7.57 -10.63
C ASP A 145 -11.18 -6.89 -9.32
N SER A 146 -11.39 -7.71 -8.29
CA SER A 146 -11.61 -7.25 -6.92
C SER A 146 -10.87 -8.11 -5.91
N TRP A 147 -10.48 -7.49 -4.80
CA TRP A 147 -9.77 -8.13 -3.70
C TRP A 147 -10.36 -7.69 -2.37
N GLU A 148 -10.19 -8.53 -1.36
CA GLU A 148 -10.59 -8.23 0.01
C GLU A 148 -9.44 -8.49 0.97
N LEU A 149 -9.05 -7.47 1.71
CA LEU A 149 -8.03 -7.53 2.75
C LEU A 149 -8.73 -7.65 4.09
N ILE A 150 -8.82 -8.87 4.62
CA ILE A 150 -9.46 -9.13 5.92
C ILE A 150 -8.48 -8.73 7.03
N ILE A 151 -8.80 -7.65 7.75
CA ILE A 151 -8.02 -7.15 8.88
C ILE A 151 -8.41 -7.92 10.14
N VAL A 152 -9.71 -7.90 10.45
CA VAL A 152 -10.35 -8.67 11.52
C VAL A 152 -11.55 -9.38 10.90
N PRO A 153 -11.64 -10.71 11.02
CA PRO A 153 -12.74 -11.49 10.44
C PRO A 153 -14.10 -11.07 11.03
N GLU A 154 -15.20 -11.30 10.32
CA GLU A 154 -16.52 -11.20 10.94
C GLU A 154 -16.64 -12.24 12.07
N ASP A 155 -17.17 -11.81 13.22
CA ASP A 155 -17.60 -12.74 14.26
C ASP A 155 -18.55 -13.76 13.62
N LYS A 156 -18.32 -15.04 13.86
CA LYS A 156 -19.34 -16.04 13.55
C LYS A 156 -20.50 -15.74 14.49
N ASP A 157 -21.66 -15.39 13.95
CA ASP A 157 -22.86 -15.28 14.76
C ASP A 157 -23.06 -16.65 15.45
N GLU A 158 -22.81 -16.71 16.76
CA GLU A 158 -23.09 -17.88 17.62
C GLU A 158 -24.60 -18.04 17.86
#